data_AF-A0AAF0EYY8-F1
#
_entry.id   AF-A0AAF0EYY8-F1
#
_cell.length_a   1.000
_cell.length_b   1.000
_cell.length_c   1.000
_cell.angle_alpha   90.00
_cell.angle_beta   90.00
_cell.angle_gamma   90.00
#
_symmetry.space_group_name_H-M   'P 1'
#
loop_
_entity.id
_entity.type
_entity.pdbx_description
1 polymer ?
#
loop_
_entity_poly.entity_id
_entity_poly.type
_entity_poly.pdbx_seq_one_letter_code
_entity_poly.pdbx_strand_id
1 'polypeptide(L)'
;MAPRKTQSGGIAGAYNALVSTYAKETPSRLKLIDALLLFLVVTGVAQFVYCILLSDYPFNSFLAGYVHRLLTSFAATVGQFVLALSLRMQTSPNKSDGFPEVNANRAFLDFVITSVVLHFFVVNFLG
;
A
#
# COMPACT_ATOMS: atom_id res chain seq x y z
N MET A 1 22.00 25.06 11.45
CA MET A 1 22.44 23.66 11.59
C MET A 1 22.45 23.32 13.08
N ALA A 2 21.36 22.73 13.61
CA ALA A 2 21.23 22.44 15.04
C ALA A 2 21.72 21.00 15.35
N PRO A 3 22.32 20.75 16.52
CA PRO A 3 23.09 19.53 16.77
C PRO A 3 22.19 18.30 16.99
N ARG A 4 22.56 17.19 16.35
CA ARG A 4 22.03 15.84 16.57
C ARG A 4 22.35 15.41 18.00
N LYS A 5 21.37 15.43 18.91
CA LYS A 5 21.50 14.75 20.20
C LYS A 5 21.56 13.25 19.96
N THR A 6 22.75 12.69 20.01
CA THR A 6 23.00 11.26 20.19
C THR A 6 22.35 10.83 21.49
N GLN A 7 21.13 10.27 21.46
CA GLN A 7 20.54 9.58 22.60
C GLN A 7 20.88 8.09 22.51
N SER A 8 21.81 7.70 23.36
CA SER A 8 22.11 6.33 23.77
C SER A 8 20.90 5.72 24.51
N GLY A 9 19.95 5.16 23.77
CA GLY A 9 18.84 4.37 24.30
C GLY A 9 18.64 3.16 23.40
N GLY A 10 18.51 1.97 23.98
CA GLY A 10 18.35 0.70 23.24
C GLY A 10 17.13 0.71 22.29
N ILE A 11 16.87 -0.43 21.64
CA ILE A 11 15.84 -0.59 20.58
C ILE A 11 14.48 0.07 20.96
N ALA A 12 14.08 0.01 22.24
CA ALA A 12 12.88 0.67 22.76
C ALA A 12 12.93 2.21 22.74
N GLY A 13 14.09 2.82 23.01
CA GLY A 13 14.30 4.27 22.92
C GLY A 13 14.31 4.75 21.48
N ALA A 14 14.93 4.00 20.57
CA ALA A 14 14.89 4.26 19.13
C ALA A 14 13.46 4.17 18.58
N TYR A 15 12.69 3.17 19.00
CA TYR A 15 11.28 3.02 18.62
C TYR A 15 10.43 4.23 19.05
N ASN A 16 10.52 4.64 20.32
CA ASN A 16 9.76 5.78 20.83
C ASN A 16 10.18 7.11 20.15
N ALA A 17 11.46 7.26 19.83
CA ALA A 17 11.95 8.42 19.07
C ALA A 17 11.40 8.44 17.63
N LEU A 18 11.36 7.29 16.96
CA LEU A 18 10.81 7.17 15.60
C LEU A 18 9.30 7.45 15.57
N VAL A 19 8.54 6.84 16.49
CA VAL A 19 7.09 7.04 16.58
C VAL A 19 6.73 8.49 16.90
N SER A 20 7.44 9.11 17.86
CA SER A 20 7.18 10.51 18.24
C SER A 20 7.57 11.52 17.14
N THR A 21 8.63 11.24 16.39
CA THR A 21 9.04 12.07 15.24
C THR A 21 8.06 11.91 14.08
N TYR A 22 7.66 10.68 13.77
CA TYR A 22 6.68 10.37 12.73
C TYR A 22 5.33 11.04 13.00
N ALA A 23 4.85 11.00 14.25
CA ALA A 23 3.59 11.61 14.64
C ALA A 23 3.57 13.14 14.49
N LYS A 24 4.73 13.80 14.68
CA LYS A 24 4.88 15.26 14.64
C LYS A 24 5.15 15.82 13.25
N GLU A 25 5.97 15.16 12.45
CA GLU A 25 6.35 15.68 11.13
C GLU A 25 5.39 15.30 10.01
N THR A 26 4.56 14.26 10.19
CA THR A 26 3.72 13.75 9.09
C THR A 26 2.35 14.45 9.04
N PRO A 27 1.98 15.11 7.92
CA PRO A 27 0.66 15.70 7.74
C PRO A 27 -0.46 14.66 7.70
N SER A 28 -1.65 15.01 8.18
CA SER A 28 -2.80 14.10 8.36
C SER A 28 -3.20 13.32 7.10
N ARG A 29 -3.03 13.91 5.91
CA ARG A 29 -3.31 13.25 4.62
C ARG A 29 -2.37 12.07 4.36
N LEU A 30 -1.09 12.20 4.72
CA LEU A 30 -0.11 11.12 4.57
C LEU A 30 -0.36 9.99 5.57
N LYS A 31 -0.84 10.29 6.79
CA LYS A 31 -1.23 9.27 7.78
C LYS A 31 -2.39 8.39 7.28
N LEU A 32 -3.35 8.98 6.55
CA LEU A 32 -4.46 8.22 5.97
C LEU A 32 -3.98 7.26 4.87
N ILE A 33 -3.07 7.71 4.01
CA ILE A 33 -2.47 6.85 2.97
C ILE A 33 -1.66 5.72 3.60
N ASP A 34 -0.92 6.00 4.67
CA ASP A 34 -0.13 4.99 5.38
C ASP A 34 -1.01 3.97 6.12
N ALA A 35 -2.11 4.43 6.74
CA ALA A 35 -3.11 3.55 7.35
C ALA A 35 -3.80 2.66 6.31
N LEU A 36 -4.12 3.21 5.13
CA LEU A 36 -4.63 2.45 3.99
C LEU A 36 -3.59 1.41 3.54
N LEU A 37 -2.34 1.80 3.35
CA LEU A 37 -1.27 0.89 2.92
C LEU A 37 -1.07 -0.26 3.91
N LEU A 38 -1.08 0.03 5.22
CA LEU A 38 -1.02 -0.98 6.27
C LEU A 38 -2.23 -1.92 6.22
N PHE A 39 -3.43 -1.39 6.03
CA PHE A 39 -4.63 -2.21 5.85
C PHE A 39 -4.49 -3.16 4.65
N LEU A 40 -3.99 -2.69 3.51
CA LEU A 40 -3.78 -3.53 2.32
C LEU A 40 -2.72 -4.64 2.52
N VAL A 41 -1.67 -4.37 3.30
CA VAL A 41 -0.69 -5.40 3.66
C VAL A 41 -1.34 -6.47 4.54
N VAL A 42 -2.09 -6.07 5.56
CA VAL A 42 -2.76 -7.00 6.47
C VAL A 42 -3.79 -7.85 5.71
N THR A 43 -4.59 -7.25 4.83
CA THR A 43 -5.55 -8.00 4.01
C THR A 43 -4.85 -8.92 3.01
N GLY A 44 -3.75 -8.48 2.38
CA GLY A 44 -2.94 -9.31 1.49
C GLY A 44 -2.32 -10.53 2.20
N VAL A 45 -1.81 -10.35 3.42
CA VAL A 45 -1.30 -11.46 4.25
C VAL A 45 -2.44 -12.42 4.62
N ALA A 46 -3.60 -11.90 5.03
CA ALA A 46 -4.76 -12.74 5.34
C ALA A 46 -5.22 -13.55 4.11
N GLN A 47 -5.25 -12.94 2.92
CA GLN A 47 -5.56 -13.62 1.65
C GLN A 47 -4.52 -14.69 1.28
N PHE A 48 -3.24 -14.42 1.52
CA PHE A 48 -2.16 -15.38 1.29
C PHE A 48 -2.27 -16.59 2.22
N VAL A 49 -2.55 -16.38 3.51
CA VAL A 49 -2.79 -17.45 4.49
C VAL A 49 -4.01 -18.28 4.11
N TYR A 50 -5.10 -17.63 3.69
CA TYR A 50 -6.29 -18.32 3.20
C TYR A 50 -5.97 -19.18 1.96
N CYS A 51 -5.15 -18.67 1.04
CA CYS A 51 -4.70 -19.40 -0.14
C CYS A 51 -3.90 -20.65 0.24
N ILE A 52 -2.99 -20.56 1.23
CA ILE A 52 -2.19 -21.70 1.71
C ILE A 52 -3.05 -22.75 2.41
N LEU A 53 -4.01 -22.32 3.25
CA LEU A 53 -4.85 -23.24 4.04
C LEU A 53 -5.88 -24.00 3.21
N LEU A 54 -6.32 -23.45 2.07
CA LEU A 54 -7.35 -24.05 1.21
C LEU A 54 -6.81 -24.63 -0.12
N SER A 55 -5.50 -24.57 -0.37
CA SER A 55 -4.92 -24.98 -1.66
C SER A 55 -4.21 -26.34 -1.59
N ASP A 56 -4.95 -27.41 -1.93
CA ASP A 56 -4.39 -28.76 -2.11
C ASP A 56 -4.16 -29.16 -3.59
N TYR A 57 -4.45 -28.32 -4.60
CA TYR A 57 -4.29 -28.73 -6.02
C TYR A 57 -3.83 -27.61 -6.97
N PRO A 58 -2.68 -27.76 -7.67
CA PRO A 58 -2.02 -26.65 -8.37
C PRO A 58 -2.40 -26.45 -9.86
N PHE A 59 -3.28 -27.27 -10.46
CA PHE A 59 -3.57 -27.20 -11.91
C PHE A 59 -4.96 -26.68 -12.30
N ASN A 60 -5.89 -26.45 -11.36
CA ASN A 60 -7.26 -25.99 -11.66
C ASN A 60 -7.49 -24.48 -11.44
N SER A 61 -6.43 -23.69 -11.24
CA SER A 61 -6.52 -22.23 -11.06
C SER A 61 -6.96 -21.48 -12.32
N PHE A 62 -7.06 -22.17 -13.47
CA PHE A 62 -7.54 -21.61 -14.74
C PHE A 62 -9.05 -21.80 -14.98
N LEU A 63 -9.75 -22.70 -14.24
CA LEU A 63 -11.19 -22.99 -14.43
C LEU A 63 -12.04 -22.90 -13.14
N ALA A 64 -11.42 -22.74 -11.96
CA ALA A 64 -12.14 -22.82 -10.69
C ALA A 64 -12.93 -21.54 -10.38
N GLY A 65 -14.12 -21.36 -10.95
CA GLY A 65 -14.99 -20.17 -10.77
C GLY A 65 -15.29 -19.70 -9.32
N TYR A 66 -15.08 -20.53 -8.29
CA TYR A 66 -15.20 -20.12 -6.87
C TYR A 66 -13.86 -19.68 -6.24
N VAL A 67 -12.76 -20.35 -6.58
CA VAL A 67 -11.39 -19.91 -6.22
C VAL A 67 -10.97 -18.69 -7.04
N HIS A 68 -11.53 -18.53 -8.25
CA HIS A 68 -11.31 -17.39 -9.14
C HIS A 68 -11.75 -16.08 -8.49
N ARG A 69 -12.84 -16.07 -7.70
CA ARG A 69 -13.28 -14.89 -6.94
C ARG A 69 -12.30 -14.51 -5.82
N LEU A 70 -11.63 -15.49 -5.22
CA LEU A 70 -10.61 -15.27 -4.19
C LEU A 70 -9.27 -14.85 -4.81
N LEU A 71 -8.83 -15.47 -5.92
CA LEU A 71 -7.62 -15.10 -6.65
C LEU A 71 -7.71 -13.71 -7.30
N THR A 72 -8.87 -13.34 -7.85
CA THR A 72 -9.09 -12.00 -8.39
C THR A 72 -9.18 -10.94 -7.29
N SER A 73 -9.72 -11.28 -6.12
CA SER A 73 -9.64 -10.40 -4.95
C SER A 73 -8.19 -10.18 -4.50
N PHE A 74 -7.34 -11.20 -4.61
CA PHE A 74 -5.90 -11.07 -4.35
C PHE A 74 -5.22 -10.16 -5.37
N ALA A 75 -5.46 -10.35 -6.67
CA ALA A 75 -4.94 -9.49 -7.72
C ALA A 75 -5.38 -8.01 -7.56
N ALA A 76 -6.65 -7.77 -7.21
CA ALA A 76 -7.15 -6.43 -6.92
C ALA A 76 -6.48 -5.81 -5.70
N THR A 77 -6.26 -6.59 -4.64
CA THR A 77 -5.63 -6.13 -3.39
C THR A 77 -4.15 -5.77 -3.62
N VAL A 78 -3.41 -6.59 -4.36
CA VAL A 78 -2.02 -6.30 -4.76
C VAL A 78 -1.95 -5.09 -5.69
N GLY A 79 -2.85 -5.00 -6.68
CA GLY A 79 -2.93 -3.87 -7.60
C GLY A 79 -3.19 -2.55 -6.86
N GLN A 80 -4.15 -2.54 -5.94
CA GLN A 80 -4.46 -1.38 -5.12
C GLN A 80 -3.31 -1.00 -4.17
N PHE A 81 -2.54 -1.98 -3.69
CA PHE A 81 -1.36 -1.74 -2.85
C PHE A 81 -0.26 -1.01 -3.62
N VAL A 82 0.06 -1.48 -4.83
CA VAL A 82 1.07 -0.85 -5.69
C VAL A 82 0.66 0.59 -6.06
N LEU A 83 -0.63 0.83 -6.34
CA LEU A 83 -1.15 2.16 -6.62
C LEU A 83 -1.08 3.09 -5.41
N ALA A 84 -1.46 2.62 -4.22
CA ALA A 84 -1.37 3.39 -2.98
C ALA A 84 0.09 3.73 -2.62
N LEU A 85 1.01 2.78 -2.83
CA LEU A 85 2.45 2.99 -2.64
C LEU A 85 2.99 4.04 -3.63
N SER A 86 2.59 3.97 -4.90
CA SER A 86 2.96 4.98 -5.91
C SER A 86 2.50 6.38 -5.51
N LEU A 87 1.26 6.51 -5.03
CA LEU A 87 0.74 7.79 -4.53
C LEU A 87 1.52 8.28 -3.29
N ARG A 88 1.93 7.37 -2.39
CA ARG A 88 2.74 7.71 -1.22
C ARG A 88 4.12 8.25 -1.60
N MET A 89 4.76 7.67 -2.63
CA MET A 89 6.05 8.14 -3.17
C MET A 89 5.90 9.51 -3.86
N GLN A 90 4.81 9.72 -4.60
CA GLN A 90 4.51 10.99 -5.27
C GLN A 90 4.11 12.11 -4.30
N THR A 91 3.60 11.80 -3.12
CA THR A 91 3.17 12.79 -2.11
C THR A 91 4.21 13.06 -1.01
N SER A 92 5.33 12.32 -0.98
CA SER A 92 6.45 12.61 -0.07
C SER A 92 7.14 13.94 -0.42
N PRO A 93 7.34 14.84 0.57
CA PRO A 93 7.94 16.16 0.37
C PRO A 93 9.48 16.12 0.17
N ASN A 94 10.15 15.02 0.50
CA ASN A 94 11.58 14.81 0.22
C ASN A 94 11.78 14.30 -1.21
N LYS A 95 11.59 15.17 -2.21
CA LYS A 95 11.99 14.88 -3.60
C LYS A 95 13.34 15.55 -3.87
N SER A 96 14.30 14.76 -4.35
CA SER A 96 15.55 15.28 -4.92
C SER A 96 15.24 16.24 -6.07
N ASP A 97 16.07 17.28 -6.25
CA ASP A 97 15.97 18.43 -7.19
C ASP A 97 15.68 18.14 -8.68
N GLY A 98 15.42 16.89 -9.07
CA GLY A 98 15.14 16.46 -10.45
C GLY A 98 13.71 16.00 -10.74
N PHE A 99 12.79 15.98 -9.76
CA PHE A 99 11.40 15.60 -10.01
C PHE A 99 10.49 16.84 -10.11
N PRO A 100 9.71 17.00 -11.19
CA PRO A 100 8.75 18.09 -11.28
C PRO A 100 7.76 18.00 -10.11
N GLU A 101 7.41 19.14 -9.50
CA GLU A 101 6.38 19.20 -8.47
C GLU A 101 5.07 18.65 -9.04
N VAL A 102 4.79 17.38 -8.73
CA VAL A 102 3.54 16.75 -9.14
C VAL A 102 2.46 17.33 -8.24
N ASN A 103 1.51 18.04 -8.85
CA ASN A 103 0.34 18.56 -8.14
C ASN A 103 -0.36 17.38 -7.42
N ALA A 104 -0.45 17.45 -6.08
CA ALA A 104 -1.03 16.41 -5.26
C ALA A 104 -2.46 16.04 -5.68
N ASN A 105 -3.22 17.00 -6.22
CA ASN A 105 -4.57 16.75 -6.75
C ASN A 105 -4.53 15.94 -8.04
N ARG A 106 -3.52 16.13 -8.90
CA ARG A 106 -3.33 15.34 -10.13
C ARG A 106 -2.90 13.91 -9.81
N ALA A 107 -1.97 13.72 -8.87
CA ALA A 107 -1.55 12.39 -8.43
C ALA A 107 -2.70 11.60 -7.78
N PHE A 108 -3.56 12.29 -7.00
CA PHE A 108 -4.76 11.67 -6.44
C PHE A 108 -5.77 11.30 -7.52
N LEU A 109 -5.99 12.16 -8.51
CA LEU A 109 -6.88 11.86 -9.63
C LEU A 109 -6.39 10.65 -10.44
N ASP A 110 -5.09 10.57 -10.72
CA ASP A 110 -4.48 9.46 -11.44
C ASP A 110 -4.63 8.14 -10.67
N PHE A 111 -4.48 8.19 -9.34
CA PHE A 111 -4.76 7.06 -8.47
C PHE A 111 -6.22 6.59 -8.54
N VAL A 112 -7.20 7.50 -8.47
CA VAL A 112 -8.62 7.14 -8.50
C VAL A 112 -9.00 6.54 -9.86
N ILE A 113 -8.58 7.18 -10.96
CA ILE A 113 -8.88 6.70 -12.32
C ILE A 113 -8.25 5.32 -12.52
N THR A 114 -6.97 5.15 -12.16
CA THR A 114 -6.27 3.87 -12.30
C THR A 114 -6.89 2.80 -11.41
N SER A 115 -7.31 3.14 -10.18
CA SER A 115 -8.03 2.22 -9.29
C SER A 115 -9.35 1.75 -9.90
N VAL A 116 -10.14 2.65 -10.51
CA VAL A 116 -11.41 2.30 -11.16
C VAL A 116 -11.18 1.37 -12.35
N VAL A 117 -10.20 1.69 -13.20
CA VAL A 117 -9.84 0.85 -14.35
C VAL A 117 -9.37 -0.53 -13.89
N LEU A 118 -8.53 -0.60 -12.86
CA LEU A 118 -8.03 -1.85 -12.30
C LEU A 118 -9.19 -2.72 -11.77
N HIS A 119 -10.12 -2.14 -11.01
CA HIS A 119 -11.29 -2.87 -10.51
C HIS A 119 -12.23 -3.28 -11.63
N PHE A 120 -12.42 -2.43 -12.65
CA PHE A 120 -13.24 -2.78 -13.82
C PHE A 120 -12.65 -3.97 -14.58
N PHE A 121 -11.34 -3.99 -14.83
CA PHE A 121 -10.68 -5.13 -15.44
C PHE A 121 -10.84 -6.40 -14.59
N VAL A 122 -10.58 -6.33 -13.29
CA VAL A 122 -10.71 -7.49 -12.40
C VAL A 122 -12.17 -8.02 -12.38
N VAL A 123 -13.17 -7.14 -12.36
CA VAL A 123 -14.58 -7.54 -12.41
C VAL A 123 -14.99 -8.06 -13.78
N ASN A 124 -14.43 -7.54 -14.87
CA ASN A 124 -14.71 -8.01 -16.23
C ASN A 124 -14.09 -9.40 -16.47
N PHE A 125 -12.87 -9.64 -15.98
CA PHE A 125 -12.23 -10.96 -15.99
C PHE A 125 -12.93 -11.98 -15.08
N LEU A 126 -13.77 -11.54 -14.14
CA LEU A 126 -14.59 -12.37 -13.25
C LEU A 126 -15.89 -12.89 -13.88
N GLY A 127 -16.30 -12.33 -15.02
CA GLY A 127 -17.55 -12.64 -15.73
C GLY A 127 -17.40 -13.76 -16.74
#